data_AF-A0A1Y5CTY4-F1
#
_entry.id   AF-A0A1Y5CTY4-F1
#
_cell.length_a   1.000
_cell.length_b   1.000
_cell.length_c   1.000
_cell.angle_alpha   90.00
_cell.angle_beta   90.00
_cell.angle_gamma   90.00
#
_symmetry.space_group_name_H-M   'P 1'
#
loop_
_entity.id
_entity.type
_entity.pdbx_description
1 polymer ?
#
loop_
_entity_poly.entity_id
_entity_poly.type
_entity_poly.pdbx_seq_one_letter_code
_entity_poly.pdbx_strand_id
1 'polypeptide(L)'
;MSLTDLKKGKDSKATKEQFSVDDFIADADNYAKGAPQIVSNDGRGKMNLKQAIHDAKRLLEQKKASGAQNKPFRRATFTLSENTIEQLQYLSEGTDLAKSHIIRILIDELSKKEQDEQIKKLFKSKVS
;
A
#
# COMPACT_ATOMS: atom_id res chain seq x y z
N MET A 1 -41.99 34.93 18.43
CA MET A 1 -42.13 33.64 17.72
C MET A 1 -40.74 33.18 17.28
N SER A 2 -40.33 31.97 17.69
CA SER A 2 -38.95 31.45 17.62
C SER A 2 -38.59 30.83 16.26
N LEU A 3 -37.35 31.03 15.81
CA LEU A 3 -36.74 30.52 14.57
C LEU A 3 -36.29 29.06 14.71
N THR A 4 -37.20 28.10 14.93
CA THR A 4 -36.78 26.73 15.27
C THR A 4 -36.71 25.71 14.12
N ASP A 5 -37.29 25.94 12.94
CA ASP A 5 -37.53 24.79 12.03
C ASP A 5 -36.98 24.89 10.61
N LEU A 6 -35.69 25.22 10.46
CA LEU A 6 -34.94 24.85 9.25
C LEU A 6 -33.60 24.21 9.62
N LYS A 7 -33.65 23.16 10.46
CA LYS A 7 -32.52 22.25 10.65
C LYS A 7 -32.34 21.41 9.39
N LYS A 8 -31.65 21.95 8.39
CA LYS A 8 -31.08 21.16 7.29
C LYS A 8 -30.04 20.23 7.89
N GLY A 9 -30.32 18.93 7.83
CA GLY A 9 -29.42 17.86 8.28
C GLY A 9 -28.05 18.00 7.63
N LYS A 10 -27.01 17.61 8.36
CA LYS A 10 -25.63 17.51 7.90
C LYS A 10 -25.54 16.44 6.81
N ASP A 11 -25.89 16.80 5.58
CA ASP A 11 -25.50 16.02 4.42
C ASP A 11 -24.02 16.32 4.13
N SER A 12 -23.27 15.23 4.00
CA SER A 12 -21.83 15.14 3.80
C SER A 12 -21.20 16.36 3.10
N LYS A 13 -20.19 16.93 3.75
CA LYS A 13 -19.35 18.02 3.23
C LYS A 13 -18.60 17.49 1.99
N ALA A 14 -19.23 17.54 0.82
CA ALA A 14 -18.56 17.29 -0.46
C ALA A 14 -17.40 18.28 -0.56
N THR A 15 -16.20 17.77 -0.81
CA THR A 15 -15.04 18.58 -1.14
C THR A 15 -15.40 19.45 -2.33
N LYS A 16 -15.39 20.77 -2.14
CA LYS A 16 -15.51 21.69 -3.26
C LYS A 16 -14.18 21.63 -4.01
N GLU A 17 -14.18 20.95 -5.15
CA GLU A 17 -13.01 20.87 -6.03
C GLU A 17 -12.58 22.29 -6.42
N GLN A 18 -11.28 22.56 -6.32
CA GLN A 18 -10.72 23.86 -6.70
C GLN A 18 -10.63 23.90 -8.23
N PHE A 19 -11.48 24.75 -8.82
CA PHE A 19 -11.58 24.95 -10.25
C PHE A 19 -10.69 26.13 -10.68
N SER A 20 -9.74 25.89 -11.60
CA SER A 20 -8.82 26.91 -12.09
C SER A 20 -9.48 27.78 -13.18
N VAL A 21 -8.94 29.00 -13.37
CA VAL A 21 -9.35 29.88 -14.48
C VAL A 21 -9.07 29.21 -15.84
N ASP A 22 -7.97 28.47 -15.94
CA ASP A 22 -7.62 27.75 -17.18
C ASP A 22 -8.61 26.62 -17.50
N ASP A 23 -9.15 25.94 -16.47
CA ASP A 23 -10.18 24.91 -16.64
C ASP A 23 -11.50 25.52 -17.15
N PHE A 24 -11.85 26.71 -16.66
CA PHE A 24 -13.01 27.46 -17.12
C PHE A 24 -12.91 27.87 -18.58
N ILE A 25 -11.73 28.36 -18.99
CA ILE A 25 -11.49 28.79 -20.37
C ILE A 25 -11.58 27.60 -21.31
N ALA A 26 -10.96 26.47 -20.95
CA ALA A 26 -11.01 25.25 -21.76
C ALA A 26 -12.44 24.68 -21.90
N ASP A 27 -13.23 24.71 -20.82
CA ASP A 27 -14.62 24.23 -20.85
C ASP A 27 -15.51 25.13 -21.72
N ALA A 28 -15.32 26.46 -21.64
CA ALA A 28 -16.01 27.42 -22.49
C ALA A 28 -15.71 27.23 -23.98
N ASP A 29 -14.44 26.96 -24.33
CA ASP A 29 -14.03 26.67 -25.71
C ASP A 29 -14.66 25.36 -26.23
N ASN A 30 -14.71 24.32 -25.39
CA ASN A 30 -15.32 23.04 -25.74
C ASN A 30 -16.84 23.15 -25.92
N TYR A 31 -17.49 23.96 -25.08
CA TYR A 31 -18.91 24.28 -25.21
C TYR A 31 -19.19 25.05 -26.51
N ALA A 32 -18.38 26.06 -26.84
CA ALA A 32 -18.50 26.82 -28.09
C ALA A 32 -18.31 25.95 -29.34
N LYS A 33 -17.45 24.92 -29.26
CA LYS A 33 -17.24 23.92 -30.33
C LYS A 33 -18.33 22.85 -30.39
N GLY A 34 -19.31 22.87 -29.49
CA GLY A 34 -20.40 21.89 -29.42
C GLY A 34 -19.98 20.51 -28.90
N ALA A 35 -18.81 20.41 -28.26
CA ALA A 35 -18.28 19.17 -27.70
C ALA A 35 -18.06 19.32 -26.18
N PRO A 36 -19.11 19.46 -25.37
CA PRO A 36 -18.98 19.64 -23.93
C PRO A 36 -18.33 18.39 -23.32
N GLN A 37 -17.15 18.57 -22.71
CA GLN A 37 -16.40 17.50 -22.06
C GLN A 37 -16.13 17.92 -20.61
N ILE A 38 -16.51 17.08 -19.66
CA ILE A 38 -16.29 17.34 -18.23
C ILE A 38 -14.78 17.36 -17.96
N VAL A 39 -14.20 18.54 -17.83
CA VAL A 39 -12.82 18.76 -17.40
C VAL A 39 -12.77 18.69 -15.87
N SER A 40 -12.74 17.48 -15.32
CA SER A 40 -12.41 17.30 -13.91
C SER A 40 -10.92 17.58 -13.72
N ASN A 41 -10.58 18.55 -12.85
CA ASN A 41 -9.22 18.79 -12.35
C ASN A 41 -8.78 17.68 -11.37
N ASP A 42 -8.92 16.44 -11.80
CA ASP A 42 -8.33 15.30 -11.15
C ASP A 42 -7.36 14.71 -12.16
N GLY A 43 -6.08 15.00 -11.97
CA GLY A 43 -4.94 14.41 -12.69
C GLY A 43 -4.84 12.87 -12.58
N ARG A 44 -5.94 12.18 -12.25
CA ARG A 44 -6.20 10.80 -12.62
C ARG A 44 -6.74 10.77 -14.05
N GLY A 45 -5.93 11.33 -14.95
CA GLY A 45 -6.00 11.01 -16.37
C GLY A 45 -6.09 9.49 -16.45
N LYS A 46 -7.13 9.02 -17.14
CA LYS A 46 -7.36 7.62 -17.45
C LYS A 46 -6.09 7.10 -18.09
N MET A 47 -5.15 6.58 -17.29
CA MET A 47 -3.98 5.89 -17.81
C MET A 47 -4.57 4.79 -18.66
N ASN A 48 -4.35 4.87 -19.97
CA ASN A 48 -4.81 3.85 -20.89
C ASN A 48 -4.37 2.51 -20.30
N LEU A 49 -5.30 1.57 -20.13
CA LEU A 49 -5.03 0.29 -19.46
C LEU A 49 -3.71 -0.36 -19.94
N LYS A 50 -3.41 -0.17 -21.23
CA LYS A 50 -2.16 -0.57 -21.89
C LYS A 50 -0.89 0.10 -21.32
N GLN A 51 -0.92 1.39 -21.04
CA GLN A 51 0.18 2.14 -20.41
C GLN A 51 0.38 1.71 -18.96
N ALA A 52 -0.70 1.56 -18.18
CA ALA A 52 -0.60 1.08 -16.80
C ALA A 52 -0.02 -0.35 -16.73
N ILE A 53 -0.43 -1.24 -17.64
CA ILE A 53 0.13 -2.60 -17.74
C ILE A 53 1.61 -2.55 -18.15
N HIS A 54 1.98 -1.67 -19.09
CA HIS A 54 3.35 -1.52 -19.55
C HIS A 54 4.27 -1.02 -18.43
N ASP A 55 3.84 -0.03 -17.66
CA ASP A 55 4.61 0.51 -16.53
C ASP A 55 4.73 -0.49 -15.38
N ALA A 56 3.65 -1.25 -15.10
CA ALA A 56 3.69 -2.33 -14.13
C ALA A 56 4.70 -3.43 -14.53
N LYS A 57 4.74 -3.80 -15.81
CA LYS A 57 5.73 -4.74 -16.35
C LYS A 57 7.16 -4.19 -16.21
N ARG A 58 7.37 -2.92 -16.55
CA ARG A 58 8.69 -2.27 -16.46
C ARG A 58 9.20 -2.21 -15.02
N LEU A 59 8.32 -1.96 -14.04
CA LEU A 59 8.68 -1.99 -12.61
C LEU A 59 9.05 -3.40 -12.13
N LEU A 60 8.34 -4.43 -12.60
CA LEU A 60 8.69 -5.83 -12.31
C LEU A 60 10.03 -6.22 -12.93
N GLU A 61 10.30 -5.80 -14.17
CA GLU A 61 11.58 -6.02 -14.85
C GLU A 61 12.72 -5.26 -14.17
N GLN A 62 12.52 -4.01 -13.74
CA GLN A 62 13.50 -3.25 -12.97
C GLN A 62 13.77 -3.88 -11.59
N LYS A 63 12.76 -4.46 -10.92
CA LYS A 63 12.96 -5.24 -9.68
C LYS A 63 13.73 -6.54 -9.92
N LYS A 64 13.59 -7.16 -11.09
CA LYS A 64 14.39 -8.33 -11.49
C LYS A 64 15.83 -7.91 -11.88
N ALA A 65 15.98 -6.77 -12.54
CA ALA A 65 17.27 -6.25 -13.04
C ALA A 65 18.12 -5.58 -11.95
N SER A 66 17.52 -5.05 -10.88
CA SER A 66 18.25 -4.38 -9.78
C SER A 66 19.09 -5.32 -8.90
N GLY A 67 19.26 -6.60 -9.28
CA GLY A 67 20.24 -7.51 -8.70
C GLY A 67 20.05 -7.86 -7.21
N ALA A 68 19.05 -7.25 -6.55
CA ALA A 68 18.73 -7.51 -5.16
C ALA A 68 18.33 -8.98 -4.92
N GLN A 69 17.83 -9.65 -5.96
CA GLN A 69 17.41 -11.05 -5.92
C GLN A 69 18.54 -12.07 -6.19
N ASN A 70 19.70 -11.65 -6.69
CA ASN A 70 20.80 -12.56 -7.04
C ASN A 70 21.94 -12.58 -6.01
N LYS A 71 21.78 -11.88 -4.88
CA LYS A 71 22.76 -12.00 -3.79
C LYS A 71 22.54 -13.35 -3.09
N PRO A 72 23.59 -14.17 -2.92
CA PRO A 72 23.45 -15.44 -2.23
C PRO A 72 22.99 -15.21 -0.78
N PHE A 73 22.16 -16.14 -0.27
CA PHE A 73 21.77 -16.11 1.13
C PHE A 73 23.01 -16.21 2.03
N ARG A 74 23.11 -15.30 3.00
CA ARG A 74 24.16 -15.36 4.02
C ARG A 74 23.73 -16.27 5.16
N ARG A 75 24.66 -17.07 5.67
CA ARG A 75 24.44 -17.89 6.88
C ARG A 75 24.50 -17.00 8.11
N ALA A 76 23.67 -17.29 9.10
CA ALA A 76 23.65 -16.64 10.39
C ALA A 76 23.45 -17.70 11.48
N THR A 77 24.07 -17.49 12.64
CA THR A 77 23.91 -18.33 13.83
C THR A 77 23.11 -17.54 14.85
N PHE A 78 22.05 -18.15 15.40
CA PHE A 78 21.18 -17.55 16.39
C PHE A 78 21.18 -18.40 17.65
N THR A 79 21.13 -17.76 18.81
CA THR A 79 20.89 -18.44 20.08
C THR A 79 19.39 -18.45 20.34
N LEU A 80 18.82 -19.65 20.50
CA LEU A 80 17.39 -19.86 20.75
C LEU A 80 17.23 -20.76 21.97
N SER A 81 16.17 -20.56 22.75
CA SER A 81 15.79 -21.47 23.83
C SER A 81 15.28 -22.81 23.27
N GLU A 82 15.39 -23.87 24.07
CA GLU A 82 15.00 -25.24 23.66
C GLU A 82 13.53 -25.31 23.21
N ASN A 83 12.62 -24.68 23.96
CA ASN A 83 11.21 -24.57 23.61
C ASN A 83 11.00 -23.89 22.25
N THR A 84 11.77 -22.83 21.94
CA THR A 84 11.69 -22.14 20.65
C THR A 84 12.17 -23.04 19.50
N ILE A 85 13.20 -23.87 19.74
CA ILE A 85 13.71 -24.84 18.76
C ILE A 85 12.65 -25.91 18.48
N GLU A 86 11.97 -26.41 19.51
CA GLU A 86 10.88 -27.39 19.38
C GLU A 86 9.69 -26.82 18.61
N GLN A 87 9.24 -25.60 18.94
CA GLN A 87 8.17 -24.92 18.21
C GLN A 87 8.52 -24.74 16.73
N LEU A 88 9.76 -24.34 16.44
CA LEU A 88 10.22 -24.16 15.06
C LEU A 88 10.33 -25.51 14.32
N GLN A 89 10.69 -26.59 15.01
CA GLN A 89 10.69 -27.95 14.45
C GLN A 89 9.26 -28.40 14.11
N TYR A 90 8.33 -28.27 15.05
CA TYR A 90 6.93 -28.63 14.86
C TYR A 90 6.29 -27.89 13.68
N LEU A 91 6.55 -26.59 13.56
CA LEU A 91 6.09 -25.79 12.42
C LEU A 91 6.70 -26.27 11.10
N SER A 92 7.98 -26.64 11.10
CA SER A 92 8.69 -27.14 9.91
C SER A 92 8.09 -28.47 9.45
N GLU A 93 7.85 -29.40 10.36
CA GLU A 93 7.27 -30.72 10.06
C GLU A 93 5.81 -30.61 9.59
N GLY A 94 5.02 -29.73 10.21
CA GLY A 94 3.60 -29.56 9.86
C GLY A 94 3.35 -28.82 8.54
N THR A 95 4.33 -28.02 8.06
CA THR A 95 4.17 -27.20 6.85
C THR A 95 5.05 -27.63 5.67
N ASP A 96 5.97 -28.59 5.88
CA ASP A 96 7.02 -28.97 4.93
C ASP A 96 7.90 -27.79 4.48
N LEU A 97 8.01 -26.76 5.32
CA LEU A 97 8.87 -25.61 5.07
C LEU A 97 10.15 -25.73 5.88
N ALA A 98 11.29 -25.37 5.26
CA ALA A 98 12.56 -25.32 5.97
C ALA A 98 12.53 -24.25 7.09
N LYS A 99 13.16 -24.54 8.24
CA LYS A 99 13.27 -23.60 9.38
C LYS A 99 13.72 -22.20 8.99
N SER A 100 14.74 -22.11 8.13
CA SER A 100 15.26 -20.81 7.65
C SER A 100 14.24 -20.06 6.79
N HIS A 101 13.36 -20.76 6.08
CA HIS A 101 12.29 -20.16 5.29
C HIS A 101 11.19 -19.60 6.21
N ILE A 102 10.79 -20.36 7.24
CA ILE A 102 9.83 -19.92 8.26
C ILE A 102 10.33 -18.63 8.93
N ILE A 103 11.60 -18.58 9.34
CA ILE A 103 12.20 -17.37 9.93
C ILE A 103 12.11 -16.17 8.97
N ARG A 104 12.37 -16.37 7.67
CA ARG A 104 12.25 -15.27 6.68
C ARG A 104 10.82 -14.75 6.56
N ILE A 105 9.82 -15.64 6.56
CA ILE A 105 8.40 -15.26 6.52
C ILE A 105 8.06 -14.42 7.74
N LEU A 106 8.41 -14.89 8.94
CA LEU A 106 8.13 -14.18 10.19
C LEU A 106 8.77 -12.78 10.23
N ILE A 107 10.00 -12.66 9.73
CA ILE A 107 10.70 -11.38 9.64
C ILE A 107 10.03 -10.45 8.61
N ASP A 108 9.65 -10.97 7.45
CA ASP A 108 8.97 -10.19 6.39
C ASP A 108 7.60 -9.68 6.87
N GLU A 109 6.83 -10.53 7.54
CA GLU A 109 5.56 -10.15 8.17
C GLU A 109 5.73 -9.07 9.24
N LEU A 110 6.78 -9.16 10.05
CA LEU A 110 7.08 -8.13 11.04
C LEU A 110 7.49 -6.82 10.35
N SER A 111 8.35 -6.90 9.33
CA SER A 111 8.88 -5.74 8.60
C SER A 111 7.83 -4.94 7.85
N LYS A 112 6.70 -5.55 7.46
CA LYS A 112 5.61 -4.87 6.75
C LYS A 112 4.71 -4.03 7.66
N LYS A 113 4.77 -4.21 8.98
CA LYS A 113 3.95 -3.45 9.94
C LYS A 113 4.50 -2.05 10.16
N GLU A 114 3.67 -1.12 10.64
CA GLU A 114 4.12 0.21 11.04
C GLU A 114 5.15 0.14 12.18
N GLN A 115 6.09 1.10 12.22
CA GLN A 115 7.22 1.08 13.15
C GLN A 115 6.78 0.98 14.61
N ASP A 116 5.74 1.72 15.00
CA ASP A 116 5.22 1.70 16.37
C ASP A 116 4.68 0.33 16.76
N GLU A 117 4.02 -0.36 15.84
CA GLU A 117 3.47 -1.70 16.07
C GLU A 117 4.57 -2.77 16.11
N GLN A 118 5.64 -2.61 15.32
CA GLN A 118 6.84 -3.46 15.39
C GLN A 118 7.49 -3.35 16.78
N ILE A 119 7.75 -2.12 17.22
CA ILE A 119 8.37 -1.80 18.50
C ILE A 119 7.51 -2.39 19.63
N LYS A 120 6.21 -2.07 19.66
CA LYS A 120 5.29 -2.63 20.67
C LYS A 120 5.33 -4.16 20.70
N LYS A 121 5.31 -4.83 19.54
CA LYS A 121 5.31 -6.30 19.49
C LYS A 121 6.61 -6.90 20.02
N LEU A 122 7.76 -6.29 19.69
CA LEU A 122 9.08 -6.72 20.16
C LEU A 122 9.28 -6.48 21.66
N PHE A 123 8.86 -5.33 22.18
CA PHE A 123 8.98 -5.03 23.61
C PHE A 123 7.96 -5.77 24.48
N LYS A 124 6.79 -6.11 23.93
CA LYS A 124 5.78 -6.90 24.65
C LYS A 124 6.13 -8.38 24.71
N SER A 125 6.89 -8.91 23.75
CA SER A 125 7.26 -10.33 23.74
C SER A 125 8.28 -10.64 24.84
N LYS A 126 7.86 -11.41 25.85
CA LYS A 126 8.75 -12.00 26.87
C LYS A 126 9.27 -13.36 26.41
N VAL A 127 9.77 -13.46 25.18
CA VAL A 127 10.45 -14.68 24.73
C VAL A 127 11.87 -14.59 25.25
N SER A 128 12.24 -15.50 26.16
CA SER A 128 13.55 -15.55 26.81
C SER A 128 14.34 -16.78 26.38
#